data_AF-A0A1I0K9L7-F1
#
_entry.id   AF-A0A1I0K9L7-F1
#
_cell.length_a   1.000
_cell.length_b   1.000
_cell.length_c   1.000
_cell.angle_alpha   90.00
_cell.angle_beta   90.00
_cell.angle_gamma   90.00
#
_symmetry.space_group_name_H-M   'P 1'
#
loop_
_entity.id
_entity.type
_entity.pdbx_description
1 polymer ?
#
loop_
_entity_poly.entity_id
_entity_poly.type
_entity_poly.pdbx_seq_one_letter_code
_entity_poly.pdbx_strand_id
1 'polypeptide(L)'
;MTAVKKHVEEWFKDLPNTEQSERMKEDIIQSLEDRVYDLILSGKAEEDAVNKALVEFGDLEDIKVELGAQTVTKRNPFALHLGFSLWGTVLIIALVLFINFYYTPDVIWFVYPTFAVLWWPLSIFYKWLGRR
;
A
#
# COMPACT_ATOMS: atom_id res chain seq x y z
N MET A 1 23.00 1.09 -24.78
CA MET A 1 22.06 2.06 -24.14
C MET A 1 20.68 2.19 -24.82
N THR A 2 20.58 2.19 -26.17
CA THR A 2 19.29 2.38 -26.88
C THR A 2 18.22 1.32 -26.59
N ALA A 3 18.64 0.12 -26.18
CA ALA A 3 17.74 -0.99 -25.85
C ALA A 3 16.88 -0.71 -24.60
N VAL A 4 17.46 -0.12 -23.55
CA VAL A 4 16.75 0.27 -22.31
C VAL A 4 15.67 1.29 -22.65
N LYS A 5 16.05 2.36 -23.36
CA LYS A 5 15.12 3.43 -23.75
C LYS A 5 13.94 2.92 -24.57
N LYS A 6 14.18 2.03 -25.54
CA LYS A 6 13.13 1.46 -26.38
C LYS A 6 12.12 0.64 -25.56
N HIS A 7 12.59 -0.15 -24.60
CA HIS A 7 11.72 -0.99 -23.79
C HIS A 7 10.94 -0.19 -22.75
N VAL A 8 11.57 0.81 -22.13
CA VAL A 8 10.85 1.73 -21.23
C VAL A 8 9.76 2.51 -21.99
N GLU A 9 10.04 2.92 -23.22
CA GLU A 9 9.02 3.59 -24.05
C GLU A 9 7.84 2.68 -24.40
N GLU A 10 8.07 1.37 -24.49
CA GLU A 10 7.01 0.37 -24.66
C GLU A 10 6.14 0.22 -23.40
N TRP A 11 6.74 0.26 -22.19
CA TRP A 11 5.99 0.26 -20.92
C TRP A 11 5.06 1.46 -20.77
N PHE A 12 5.50 2.63 -21.25
CA PHE A 12 4.75 3.89 -21.12
C PHE A 12 3.79 4.17 -22.27
N LYS A 13 3.75 3.32 -23.31
CA LYS A 13 2.93 3.54 -24.52
C LYS A 13 1.42 3.67 -24.24
N ASP A 14 0.91 2.97 -23.23
CA ASP A 14 -0.51 3.01 -22.86
C ASP A 14 -0.83 4.00 -21.73
N LEU A 15 0.17 4.74 -21.23
CA LEU A 15 -0.01 5.71 -20.16
C LEU A 15 -0.36 7.10 -20.72
N PRO A 16 -1.18 7.90 -20.01
CA PRO A 16 -1.46 9.27 -20.41
C PRO A 16 -0.18 10.11 -20.32
N ASN A 17 0.10 10.88 -21.38
CA ASN A 17 1.28 11.75 -21.43
C ASN A 17 1.08 12.97 -20.51
N THR A 18 1.41 12.78 -19.23
CA THR A 18 1.38 13.78 -18.16
C THR A 18 2.80 14.13 -17.75
N GLU A 19 3.01 15.34 -17.24
CA GLU A 19 4.33 15.78 -16.74
C GLU A 19 4.92 14.81 -15.71
N GLN A 20 4.08 14.18 -14.88
CA GLN A 20 4.50 13.18 -13.91
C GLN A 20 4.95 11.87 -14.56
N SER A 21 4.26 11.42 -15.61
CA SER A 21 4.62 10.20 -16.34
C SER A 21 5.93 10.36 -17.10
N GLU A 22 6.18 11.55 -17.67
CA GLU A 22 7.46 11.86 -18.31
C GLU A 22 8.63 11.92 -17.31
N ARG A 23 8.43 12.56 -16.15
CA ARG A 23 9.45 12.55 -15.08
C ARG A 23 9.77 11.13 -14.60
N MET A 24 8.74 10.32 -14.35
CA MET A 24 8.92 8.94 -13.92
C MET A 24 9.63 8.10 -14.99
N LYS A 25 9.32 8.34 -16.27
CA LYS A 25 10.00 7.69 -17.40
C LYS A 25 11.50 8.02 -17.39
N GLU A 26 11.87 9.27 -17.21
CA GLU A 26 13.28 9.70 -17.11
C GLU A 26 14.00 9.06 -15.91
N ASP A 27 13.39 9.09 -14.73
CA ASP A 27 13.95 8.52 -13.50
C ASP A 27 14.21 7.01 -13.64
N ILE A 28 13.27 6.28 -14.25
CA ILE A 28 13.39 4.83 -14.47
C ILE A 28 14.47 4.52 -15.51
N ILE A 29 14.55 5.31 -16.59
CA ILE A 29 15.61 5.16 -17.59
C ILE A 29 16.97 5.33 -16.93
N GLN A 30 17.14 6.40 -16.13
CA GLN A 30 18.41 6.66 -15.45
C GLN A 30 18.77 5.53 -14.48
N SER A 31 17.81 5.07 -13.67
CA SER A 31 18.06 3.97 -12.72
C SER A 31 18.45 2.66 -13.41
N LEU A 32 17.82 2.34 -14.55
CA LEU A 32 18.18 1.16 -15.34
C LEU A 32 19.55 1.32 -16.00
N GLU A 33 19.89 2.50 -16.52
CA GLU A 33 21.21 2.78 -17.10
C GLU A 33 22.32 2.63 -16.07
N ASP A 34 22.14 3.15 -14.86
CA ASP A 34 23.07 2.98 -13.74
C ASP A 34 23.27 1.49 -13.43
N ARG A 35 22.19 0.71 -13.39
CA ARG A 35 22.25 -0.73 -13.12
C ARG A 35 22.93 -1.52 -14.24
N VAL A 36 22.69 -1.15 -15.49
CA VAL A 36 23.36 -1.75 -16.65
C VAL A 36 24.86 -1.45 -16.61
N TYR A 37 25.23 -0.21 -16.25
CA TYR A 37 26.62 0.19 -16.12
C TYR A 37 27.35 -0.63 -15.04
N ASP A 38 26.72 -0.84 -13.88
CA ASP A 38 27.25 -1.70 -12.81
C ASP A 38 27.47 -3.15 -13.28
N LEU A 39 26.55 -3.67 -14.09
CA LEU A 39 26.64 -5.03 -14.63
C LEU A 39 27.75 -5.16 -15.67
N ILE A 40 27.98 -4.13 -16.49
CA ILE A 40 29.12 -4.09 -17.43
C ILE A 40 30.45 -4.05 -16.65
N LEU A 41 30.54 -3.23 -15.60
CA LEU A 41 31.71 -3.18 -14.71
C LEU A 41 31.98 -4.54 -14.05
N SER A 42 30.94 -5.32 -13.76
CA SER A 42 31.07 -6.69 -13.23
C SER A 42 31.59 -7.72 -14.25
N GLY A 43 31.93 -7.27 -15.47
CA GLY A 43 32.51 -8.10 -16.53
C GLY A 43 31.47 -8.80 -17.42
N LYS A 44 30.21 -8.36 -17.39
CA LYS A 44 29.16 -8.88 -18.30
C LYS A 44 29.15 -8.13 -19.63
N ALA A 45 28.75 -8.84 -20.69
CA ALA A 45 28.47 -8.22 -21.99
C ALA A 45 27.31 -7.22 -21.86
N GLU A 46 27.36 -6.13 -22.64
CA GLU A 46 26.34 -5.07 -22.61
C GLU A 46 24.92 -5.65 -22.82
N GLU A 47 24.76 -6.58 -23.77
CA GLU A 47 23.46 -7.19 -24.06
C GLU A 47 22.92 -8.03 -22.90
N ASP A 48 23.79 -8.79 -22.22
CA ASP A 48 23.42 -9.59 -21.05
C ASP A 48 23.13 -8.73 -19.82
N ALA A 49 23.85 -7.61 -19.68
CA ALA A 49 23.63 -6.62 -18.63
C ALA A 49 22.27 -5.94 -18.78
N VAL A 50 21.90 -5.54 -20.00
CA VAL A 50 20.59 -4.96 -20.32
C VAL A 50 19.47 -5.96 -20.03
N ASN A 51 19.56 -7.19 -20.55
CA ASN A 51 18.53 -8.21 -20.29
C ASN A 51 18.37 -8.51 -18.81
N LYS A 52 19.49 -8.60 -18.06
CA LYS A 52 19.43 -8.85 -16.62
C LYS A 52 18.80 -7.67 -15.85
N ALA A 53 19.19 -6.44 -16.14
CA ALA A 53 18.63 -5.26 -15.47
C ALA A 53 17.11 -5.14 -15.72
N LEU A 54 16.68 -5.45 -16.94
CA LEU A 54 15.26 -5.44 -17.32
C LEU A 54 14.45 -6.48 -16.54
N VAL A 55 14.94 -7.71 -16.46
CA VAL A 55 14.29 -8.80 -15.71
C VAL A 55 14.28 -8.53 -14.20
N GLU A 56 15.35 -7.92 -13.68
CA GLU A 56 15.49 -7.61 -12.25
C GLU A 56 14.58 -6.44 -11.81
N PHE A 57 14.30 -5.49 -12.72
CA PHE A 57 13.36 -4.41 -12.48
C PHE A 57 11.90 -4.90 -12.43
N GLY A 58 11.60 -6.02 -13.08
CA GLY A 58 10.26 -6.61 -13.12
C GLY A 58 9.33 -5.90 -14.09
N ASP A 59 8.06 -6.32 -14.11
CA ASP A 59 7.05 -5.69 -14.95
C ASP A 59 6.57 -4.38 -14.31
N LEU A 60 6.65 -3.30 -15.08
CA LEU A 60 6.10 -2.00 -14.69
C LEU A 60 4.57 -2.02 -14.62
N GLU A 61 3.91 -3.12 -15.00
CA GLU A 61 2.47 -3.36 -14.81
C GLU A 61 1.99 -3.00 -13.40
N ASP A 62 2.73 -3.36 -12.35
CA ASP A 62 2.36 -3.04 -10.96
C ASP A 62 2.32 -1.52 -10.73
N ILE A 63 3.30 -0.80 -11.29
CA ILE A 63 3.42 0.66 -11.19
C ILE A 63 2.45 1.36 -12.16
N LYS A 64 2.17 0.78 -13.33
CA LYS A 64 1.22 1.28 -14.34
C LYS A 64 -0.21 1.21 -13.82
N VAL A 65 -0.55 0.15 -13.07
CA VAL A 65 -1.79 0.06 -12.33
C VAL A 65 -1.87 1.17 -11.29
N GLU A 66 -0.78 1.48 -10.59
CA GLU A 66 -0.73 2.57 -9.61
C GLU A 66 -0.81 3.97 -10.25
N LEU A 67 -0.11 4.21 -11.36
CA LEU A 67 -0.11 5.48 -12.12
C LEU A 67 -1.43 5.70 -12.88
N GLY A 68 -1.99 4.65 -13.49
CA GLY A 68 -3.29 4.69 -14.16
C GLY A 68 -4.46 4.84 -13.16
N ALA A 69 -4.37 4.18 -11.99
CA ALA A 69 -5.39 4.27 -10.95
C ALA A 69 -5.36 5.58 -10.15
N GLN A 70 -4.34 6.43 -10.31
CA GLN A 70 -4.37 7.80 -9.79
C GLN A 70 -5.43 8.68 -10.47
N THR A 71 -6.03 8.23 -11.58
CA THR A 71 -7.16 8.91 -12.25
C THR A 71 -8.53 8.36 -11.84
N VAL A 72 -8.83 8.29 -10.53
CA VAL A 72 -10.10 7.83 -9.93
C VAL A 72 -10.08 6.33 -9.56
N THR A 73 -9.58 6.01 -8.36
CA THR A 73 -10.37 5.30 -7.36
C THR A 73 -9.77 5.55 -5.99
N LYS A 74 -10.47 6.34 -5.19
CA LYS A 74 -10.25 6.47 -3.75
C LYS A 74 -10.59 5.12 -3.09
N ARG A 75 -9.75 4.09 -3.24
CA ARG A 75 -9.86 2.90 -2.39
C ARG A 75 -9.57 3.42 -1.00
N ASN A 76 -10.57 3.40 -0.12
CA ASN A 76 -10.37 3.72 1.29
C ASN A 76 -9.63 2.52 1.91
N PRO A 77 -8.30 2.55 2.13
CA PRO A 77 -7.64 1.51 2.94
C PRO A 77 -8.26 1.44 4.34
N PHE A 78 -8.92 2.51 4.77
CA PHE A 78 -9.73 2.59 5.99
C PHE A 78 -10.81 1.51 6.11
N ALA A 79 -11.47 1.09 5.03
CA ALA A 79 -12.57 0.11 5.12
C ALA A 79 -12.08 -1.28 5.59
N LEU A 80 -10.85 -1.67 5.19
CA LEU A 80 -10.24 -2.92 5.62
C LEU A 80 -9.79 -2.86 7.09
N HIS A 81 -9.20 -1.73 7.52
CA HIS A 81 -8.79 -1.51 8.91
C HIS A 81 -9.99 -1.41 9.89
N LEU A 82 -11.15 -0.94 9.41
CA LEU A 82 -12.37 -0.86 10.20
C LEU A 82 -12.93 -2.26 10.55
N GLY A 83 -12.87 -3.22 9.62
CA GLY A 83 -13.31 -4.59 9.86
C GLY A 83 -12.49 -5.31 10.93
N PHE A 84 -11.15 -5.18 10.86
CA PHE A 84 -10.25 -5.75 11.86
C PHE A 84 -10.45 -5.15 13.25
N SER A 85 -10.65 -3.82 13.32
CA SER A 85 -10.91 -3.13 14.59
C SER A 85 -12.27 -3.52 15.19
N LEU A 86 -13.30 -3.73 14.37
CA LEU A 86 -14.63 -4.18 14.82
C LEU A 86 -14.60 -5.61 15.40
N TRP A 87 -13.86 -6.52 14.78
CA TRP A 87 -13.66 -7.86 15.33
C TRP A 87 -12.86 -7.84 16.64
N GLY A 88 -11.86 -6.96 16.73
CA GLY A 88 -11.10 -6.75 17.96
C GLY A 88 -11.96 -6.25 19.13
N THR A 89 -12.82 -5.25 18.89
CA THR A 89 -13.71 -4.74 19.95
C THR A 89 -14.74 -5.77 20.40
N VAL A 90 -15.33 -6.54 19.47
CA VAL A 90 -16.26 -7.63 19.79
C VAL A 90 -15.57 -8.70 20.65
N LEU A 91 -14.34 -9.09 20.31
CA LEU A 91 -13.57 -10.08 21.05
C LEU A 91 -13.21 -9.58 22.47
N ILE A 92 -12.83 -8.30 22.60
CA ILE A 92 -12.53 -7.69 23.90
C ILE A 92 -13.79 -7.61 24.76
N ILE A 93 -14.93 -7.18 24.21
CA ILE A 93 -16.21 -7.12 24.94
C ILE A 93 -16.62 -8.53 25.42
N ALA A 94 -16.49 -9.54 24.56
CA ALA A 94 -16.79 -10.93 24.92
C ALA A 94 -15.88 -11.44 26.06
N LEU A 95 -14.57 -11.15 26.00
CA LEU A 95 -13.61 -11.53 27.04
C LEU A 95 -13.97 -10.88 28.39
N VAL A 96 -14.27 -9.58 28.40
CA VAL A 96 -14.54 -8.85 29.63
C VAL A 96 -15.90 -9.28 30.21
N LEU A 97 -16.89 -9.64 29.37
CA LEU A 97 -18.17 -10.22 29.82
C LEU A 97 -17.97 -11.59 30.47
N PHE A 98 -17.11 -12.42 29.87
CA PHE A 98 -16.75 -13.72 30.43
C PHE A 98 -16.07 -13.59 31.79
N ILE A 99 -15.15 -12.63 31.95
CA ILE A 99 -14.49 -12.33 33.23
C ILE A 99 -15.51 -11.89 34.28
N ASN A 100 -16.45 -11.01 33.91
CA ASN A 100 -17.49 -10.54 34.83
C ASN A 100 -18.39 -11.67 35.34
N PHE A 101 -18.78 -12.60 34.45
CA PHE A 101 -19.60 -13.76 34.82
C PHE A 101 -18.84 -14.75 35.72
N TYR A 102 -17.54 -14.96 35.48
CA TYR A 102 -16.76 -15.99 36.17
C TYR A 102 -16.25 -15.53 37.55
N TYR A 103 -15.78 -14.29 37.68
CA TYR A 103 -15.09 -13.84 38.89
C TYR A 103 -15.98 -13.12 39.90
N THR A 104 -16.96 -12.29 39.46
CA THR A 104 -17.73 -11.46 40.40
C THR A 104 -19.12 -11.09 39.83
N PRO A 105 -20.14 -11.97 39.96
CA PRO A 105 -21.48 -11.70 39.42
C PRO A 105 -22.24 -10.57 40.15
N ASP A 106 -21.81 -10.18 41.36
CA ASP A 106 -22.49 -9.19 42.21
C ASP A 106 -22.03 -7.72 42.02
N VAL A 107 -20.93 -7.46 41.28
CA VAL A 107 -20.36 -6.11 41.16
C VAL A 107 -20.20 -5.67 39.71
N ILE A 108 -20.75 -4.51 39.35
CA ILE A 108 -20.80 -3.94 38.00
C ILE A 108 -19.45 -3.28 37.60
N TRP A 109 -18.32 -3.94 37.86
CA TRP A 109 -16.99 -3.39 37.58
C TRP A 109 -16.62 -3.40 36.09
N PHE A 110 -17.30 -4.24 35.30
CA PHE A 110 -17.18 -4.32 33.84
C PHE A 110 -17.32 -2.97 33.12
N VAL A 111 -18.02 -2.01 33.72
CA VAL A 111 -18.29 -0.70 33.10
C VAL A 111 -17.01 0.08 32.80
N TYR A 112 -16.01 0.03 33.68
CA TYR A 112 -14.78 0.82 33.56
C TYR A 112 -13.94 0.47 32.32
N PRO A 113 -13.60 -0.81 32.06
CA PRO A 113 -12.89 -1.18 30.84
C PRO A 113 -13.73 -0.99 29.57
N THR A 114 -15.06 -1.15 29.63
CA THR A 114 -15.89 -0.94 28.43
C THR A 114 -15.92 0.50 27.94
N PHE A 115 -15.95 1.48 28.84
CA PHE A 115 -15.89 2.88 28.45
C PHE A 115 -14.56 3.24 27.78
N ALA A 116 -13.45 2.66 28.25
CA ALA A 116 -12.13 2.86 27.62
C ALA A 116 -12.07 2.27 26.20
N VAL A 117 -12.68 1.10 25.99
CA VAL A 117 -12.73 0.45 24.68
C VAL A 117 -13.72 1.14 23.72
N LEU A 118 -14.87 1.62 24.23
CA LEU A 118 -15.90 2.31 23.44
C LEU A 118 -15.51 3.73 23.00
N TRP A 119 -14.52 4.35 23.63
CA TRP A 119 -14.04 5.67 23.25
C TRP A 119 -13.46 5.71 21.82
N TRP A 120 -12.79 4.63 21.40
CA TRP A 120 -12.16 4.53 20.09
C TRP A 120 -13.16 4.48 18.91
N PRO A 121 -14.19 3.62 18.90
CA PRO A 121 -15.20 3.62 17.85
C PRO A 121 -16.04 4.90 17.82
N LEU A 122 -16.24 5.56 18.98
CA LEU A 122 -16.97 6.84 19.04
C LEU A 122 -16.21 7.97 18.33
N SER A 123 -14.88 8.04 18.53
CA SER A 123 -14.02 9.01 17.82
C SER A 123 -14.06 8.82 16.30
N ILE A 124 -14.05 7.57 15.85
CA ILE A 124 -14.16 7.22 14.42
C ILE A 124 -15.56 7.57 13.88
N PHE A 125 -16.61 7.32 14.66
CA PHE A 125 -17.99 7.65 14.30
C PHE A 125 -18.21 9.15 14.11
N TYR A 126 -17.64 9.99 14.99
CA TYR A 126 -17.74 11.44 14.86
C TYR A 126 -17.05 11.98 13.59
N LYS A 127 -15.89 11.43 13.25
CA LYS A 127 -15.16 11.77 12.00
C LYS A 127 -15.92 11.35 10.73
N TRP A 128 -16.76 10.32 10.82
CA TRP A 128 -17.62 9.88 9.72
C TRP A 128 -18.87 10.76 9.57
N LEU A 129 -19.48 11.20 10.68
CA LEU A 129 -20.70 12.02 10.66
C LEU A 129 -20.45 13.45 10.19
N GLY A 130 -19.30 14.05 10.51
CA GLY A 130 -18.93 15.42 10.08
C GLY A 130 -18.48 15.57 8.63
N ARG A 131 -18.61 14.53 7.80
CA ARG A 131 -18.26 14.54 6.36
C ARG A 131 -19.50 14.42 5.45
N ARG A 132 -20.71 14.56 6.01
CA ARG A 132 -21.95 14.83 5.28
C ARG A 132 -22.34 16.29 5.44
#